data_AF-A0A966U1I7-F1
#
_entry.id   AF-A0A966U1I7-F1
#
_cell.length_a   1.000
_cell.length_b   1.000
_cell.length_c   1.000
_cell.angle_alpha   90.00
_cell.angle_beta   90.00
_cell.angle_gamma   90.00
#
_symmetry.space_group_name_H-M   'P 1'
#
loop_
_entity.id
_entity.type
_entity.pdbx_description
1 polymer ?
#
loop_
_entity_poly.entity_id
_entity_poly.type
_entity_poly.pdbx_seq_one_letter_code
_entity_poly.pdbx_strand_id
1 'polypeptide(L)'
;MTSVNLPTPEGMRPFTLSPPRVFDTALPPYPRVAFVAAHVVADATAEQDPWLDAKVDWDRTIAFRKHLWSLGLGVAEAMDTAQRGMGLDWTAAQHLIRLSLDAAKDHPGAIIASGAGTDHLAPGPDVTVDDVIRAYEEQCEAVEAMGGRIILMASRALAKAAKSPADYERVYARILGGMKQPVIIHWLGEMFDPALEGYWGNHDHMAAMETALAVIHAHADKVDGVKISLLDDQKEITMRRRLPKSVRMYTGNEFGV
;
A
#
# COMPACT_ATOMS: atom_id res chain seq x y z
N MET A 1 28.81 -22.63 19.32
CA MET A 1 28.09 -21.37 19.04
C MET A 1 28.43 -20.95 17.63
N THR A 2 27.44 -20.67 16.80
CA THR A 2 27.67 -20.23 15.41
C THR A 2 28.17 -18.80 15.40
N SER A 3 29.26 -18.53 14.70
CA SER A 3 29.87 -17.20 14.58
C SER A 3 30.14 -16.84 13.12
N VAL A 4 29.98 -15.58 12.78
CA VAL A 4 30.29 -15.02 11.45
C VAL A 4 31.13 -13.76 11.61
N ASN A 5 32.11 -13.55 10.73
CA ASN A 5 32.87 -12.29 10.72
C ASN A 5 32.06 -11.22 9.99
N LEU A 6 31.75 -10.12 10.69
CA LEU A 6 31.04 -8.96 10.14
C LEU A 6 31.97 -7.74 10.05
N PRO A 7 31.77 -6.86 9.06
CA PRO A 7 32.50 -5.61 8.98
C PRO A 7 32.09 -4.66 10.12
N THR A 8 33.08 -4.08 10.79
CA THR A 8 32.94 -2.95 11.73
C THR A 8 33.82 -1.79 11.25
N PRO A 9 33.68 -0.57 11.80
CA PRO A 9 34.57 0.55 11.48
C PRO A 9 36.06 0.22 11.70
N GLU A 10 36.37 -0.74 12.58
CA GLU A 10 37.73 -1.19 12.93
C GLU A 10 38.18 -2.44 12.16
N GLY A 11 37.41 -2.91 11.16
CA GLY A 11 37.71 -4.08 10.34
C GLY A 11 36.77 -5.27 10.59
N MET A 12 37.18 -6.47 10.18
CA MET A 12 36.35 -7.67 10.35
C MET A 12 36.40 -8.17 11.79
N ARG A 13 35.24 -8.32 12.44
CA ARG A 13 35.12 -8.83 13.82
C ARG A 13 34.20 -10.05 13.88
N PRO A 14 34.50 -11.05 14.72
CA PRO A 14 33.61 -12.18 14.94
C PRO A 14 32.35 -11.73 15.69
N PHE A 15 31.18 -12.02 15.12
CA PHE A 15 29.89 -11.85 15.73
C PHE A 15 29.29 -13.22 16.05
N THR A 16 28.96 -13.46 17.32
CA THR A 16 28.35 -14.72 17.76
C THR A 16 26.83 -14.58 17.73
N LEU A 17 26.17 -15.49 17.02
CA LEU A 17 24.72 -15.45 16.87
C LEU A 17 24.01 -15.89 18.16
N SER A 18 22.92 -15.21 18.48
CA SER A 18 21.97 -15.64 19.50
C SER A 18 21.14 -16.85 19.00
N PRO A 19 20.62 -17.70 19.90
CA PRO A 19 19.67 -18.75 19.52
C PRO A 19 18.45 -18.16 18.79
N PRO A 20 17.88 -18.86 17.79
CA PRO A 20 16.69 -18.40 17.09
C PRO A 20 15.50 -18.33 18.04
N ARG A 21 14.66 -17.31 17.88
CA ARG A 21 13.35 -17.26 18.55
C ARG A 21 12.36 -18.10 17.75
N VAL A 22 11.53 -18.86 18.46
CA VAL A 22 10.37 -19.55 17.88
C VAL A 22 9.15 -18.66 18.10
N PHE A 23 8.38 -18.43 17.03
CA PHE A 23 7.13 -17.68 17.09
C PHE A 23 5.98 -18.65 16.85
N ASP A 24 5.13 -18.84 17.85
CA ASP A 24 3.92 -19.63 17.70
C ASP A 24 2.93 -18.91 16.80
N THR A 25 2.21 -19.67 15.97
CA THR A 25 1.14 -19.13 15.14
C THR A 25 -0.04 -18.72 16.01
N ALA A 26 -0.47 -17.45 15.90
CA ALA A 26 -1.61 -16.95 16.65
C ALA A 26 -2.91 -17.54 16.08
N LEU A 27 -3.81 -17.98 16.95
CA LEU A 27 -5.15 -18.45 16.57
C LEU A 27 -6.19 -17.33 16.71
N PRO A 28 -7.21 -17.26 15.83
CA PRO A 28 -8.29 -16.30 15.95
C PRO A 28 -9.14 -16.56 17.21
N PRO A 29 -9.86 -15.55 17.74
CA PRO A 29 -10.02 -14.20 17.19
C PRO A 29 -8.84 -13.27 17.54
N TYR A 30 -8.44 -12.44 16.56
CA TYR A 30 -7.37 -11.45 16.76
C TYR A 30 -7.94 -10.13 17.32
N PRO A 31 -7.23 -9.46 18.24
CA PRO A 31 -7.65 -8.17 18.77
C PRO A 31 -7.41 -7.01 17.79
N ARG A 32 -6.79 -7.27 16.64
CA ARG A 32 -6.42 -6.31 15.60
C ARG A 32 -6.59 -6.93 14.22
N VAL A 33 -6.79 -6.07 13.22
CA VAL A 33 -6.67 -6.44 11.80
C VAL A 33 -5.27 -6.01 11.35
N ALA A 34 -4.40 -6.97 11.04
CA ALA A 34 -3.03 -6.71 10.62
C ALA A 34 -2.85 -7.13 9.17
N PHE A 35 -2.33 -6.20 8.36
CA PHE A 35 -1.91 -6.46 6.98
C PHE A 35 -0.40 -6.32 6.89
N VAL A 36 0.23 -7.17 6.07
CA VAL A 36 1.61 -7.00 5.65
C VAL A 36 1.60 -6.51 4.20
N ALA A 37 2.21 -5.36 3.95
CA ALA A 37 2.57 -4.95 2.59
C ALA A 37 3.70 -5.87 2.11
N ALA A 38 3.38 -6.80 1.21
CA ALA A 38 4.29 -7.88 0.84
C ALA A 38 5.24 -7.46 -0.29
N HIS A 39 6.52 -7.82 -0.17
CA HIS A 39 7.53 -7.61 -1.21
C HIS A 39 7.31 -8.54 -2.43
N VAL A 40 8.05 -8.32 -3.52
CA VAL A 40 8.16 -9.27 -4.64
C VAL A 40 9.52 -9.95 -4.64
N VAL A 41 9.59 -11.18 -5.14
CA VAL A 41 10.86 -11.90 -5.32
C VAL A 41 11.28 -11.77 -6.77
N ALA A 42 12.42 -11.15 -7.04
CA ALA A 42 12.97 -11.07 -8.39
C ALA A 42 13.46 -12.44 -8.87
N ASP A 43 13.27 -12.75 -10.15
CA ASP A 43 13.90 -13.89 -10.79
C ASP A 43 15.37 -13.54 -11.09
N ALA A 44 16.26 -14.03 -10.22
CA ALA A 44 17.70 -13.78 -10.32
C ALA A 44 18.38 -14.54 -11.49
N THR A 45 17.64 -15.41 -12.19
CA THR A 45 18.17 -16.21 -13.32
C THR A 45 17.69 -15.73 -14.67
N ALA A 46 16.68 -14.85 -14.71
CA ALA A 46 16.16 -14.30 -15.94
C ALA A 46 17.14 -13.34 -16.61
N GLU A 47 17.31 -13.49 -17.93
CA GLU A 47 18.00 -12.51 -18.77
C GLU A 47 17.11 -11.26 -18.91
N GLN A 48 17.59 -10.12 -18.39
CA GLN A 48 16.87 -8.85 -18.33
C GLN A 48 17.84 -7.70 -18.06
N ASP A 49 17.43 -6.47 -18.36
CA ASP A 49 18.07 -5.29 -17.78
C ASP A 49 17.43 -5.03 -16.40
N PRO A 50 18.14 -5.24 -15.28
CA PRO A 50 17.54 -5.15 -13.95
C PRO A 50 17.15 -3.72 -13.54
N TRP A 51 17.43 -2.70 -14.35
CA TRP A 51 17.02 -1.32 -14.11
C TRP A 51 15.81 -0.91 -14.96
N LEU A 52 15.54 -1.61 -16.06
CA LEU A 52 14.44 -1.30 -16.98
C LEU A 52 13.32 -2.35 -16.92
N ASP A 53 13.66 -3.59 -16.60
CA ASP A 53 12.76 -4.73 -16.52
C ASP A 53 12.55 -5.18 -15.07
N ALA A 54 11.41 -5.81 -14.82
CA ALA A 54 11.12 -6.48 -13.55
C ALA A 54 10.59 -7.91 -13.80
N LYS A 55 11.50 -8.88 -13.94
CA LYS A 55 11.12 -10.31 -13.96
C LYS A 55 10.95 -10.81 -12.54
N VAL A 56 9.74 -11.23 -12.22
CA VAL A 56 9.34 -11.71 -10.89
C VAL A 56 9.32 -13.24 -10.89
N ASP A 57 9.90 -13.84 -9.86
CA ASP A 57 9.67 -15.23 -9.51
C ASP A 57 8.28 -15.33 -8.85
N TRP A 58 7.28 -15.65 -9.67
CA TRP A 58 5.88 -15.71 -9.25
C TRP A 58 5.63 -16.79 -8.21
N ASP A 59 6.27 -17.95 -8.34
CA ASP A 59 6.08 -19.07 -7.41
C ASP A 59 6.57 -18.71 -6.00
N ARG A 60 7.77 -18.12 -5.90
CA ARG A 60 8.30 -17.64 -4.61
C ARG A 60 7.51 -16.48 -4.05
N THR A 61 7.09 -15.55 -4.92
CA THR A 61 6.29 -14.38 -4.54
C THR A 61 4.95 -14.82 -3.93
N ILE A 62 4.23 -15.76 -4.55
CA ILE A 62 2.96 -16.30 -4.05
C ILE A 62 3.16 -17.22 -2.84
N ALA A 63 4.24 -18.00 -2.79
CA ALA A 63 4.58 -18.81 -1.61
C ALA A 63 4.72 -17.94 -0.35
N PHE A 64 5.29 -16.73 -0.48
CA PHE A 64 5.38 -15.79 0.63
C PHE A 64 4.00 -15.29 1.10
N ARG A 65 3.05 -15.04 0.19
CA ARG A 65 1.65 -14.68 0.59
C ARG A 65 1.00 -15.81 1.38
N LYS A 66 1.15 -17.05 0.91
CA LYS A 66 0.65 -18.25 1.60
C LYS A 66 1.27 -18.40 3.00
N HIS A 67 2.55 -18.06 3.15
CA HIS A 67 3.20 -18.03 4.45
C HIS A 67 2.60 -16.97 5.37
N LEU A 68 2.38 -15.75 4.89
CA LEU A 68 1.75 -14.68 5.69
C LEU A 68 0.34 -15.07 6.17
N TRP A 69 -0.48 -15.66 5.29
CA TRP A 69 -1.80 -16.17 5.68
C TRP A 69 -1.71 -17.32 6.69
N SER A 70 -0.71 -18.21 6.57
CA SER A 70 -0.49 -19.27 7.56
C SER A 70 -0.17 -18.74 8.96
N LEU A 71 0.30 -17.49 9.05
CA LEU A 71 0.55 -16.78 10.32
C LEU A 71 -0.68 -16.00 10.81
N GLY A 72 -1.79 -16.02 10.07
CA GLY A 72 -3.00 -15.26 10.38
C GLY A 72 -2.96 -13.79 9.95
N LEU A 73 -1.95 -13.38 9.17
CA LEU A 73 -1.78 -12.01 8.70
C LEU A 73 -2.50 -11.79 7.37
N GLY A 74 -3.13 -10.63 7.20
CA GLY A 74 -3.64 -10.20 5.90
C GLY A 74 -2.51 -9.75 4.97
N VAL A 75 -2.77 -9.75 3.67
CA VAL A 75 -1.84 -9.27 2.63
C VAL A 75 -2.36 -7.97 2.02
N ALA A 76 -1.53 -6.92 2.06
CA ALA A 76 -1.74 -5.71 1.28
C ALA A 76 -0.90 -5.85 -0.01
N GLU A 77 -1.57 -6.16 -1.12
CA GLU A 77 -0.95 -6.62 -2.35
C GLU A 77 -0.61 -5.47 -3.30
N ALA A 78 0.50 -5.60 -4.03
CA ALA A 78 0.97 -4.62 -5.01
C ALA A 78 1.07 -3.17 -4.47
N MET A 79 1.51 -3.05 -3.22
CA MET A 79 1.75 -1.79 -2.51
C MET A 79 3.21 -1.30 -2.69
N ASP A 80 3.61 -0.22 -2.02
CA ASP A 80 4.95 0.38 -2.14
C ASP A 80 6.09 -0.60 -1.81
N THR A 81 5.89 -1.49 -0.83
CA THR A 81 6.84 -2.56 -0.48
C THR A 81 7.06 -3.57 -1.63
N ALA A 82 6.08 -3.72 -2.53
CA ALA A 82 6.20 -4.50 -3.76
C ALA A 82 6.89 -3.70 -4.89
N GLN A 83 7.48 -2.54 -4.59
CA GLN A 83 8.13 -1.62 -5.53
C GLN A 83 7.19 -1.01 -6.58
N ARG A 84 5.90 -0.87 -6.23
CA ARG A 84 4.88 -0.29 -7.11
C ARG A 84 5.26 1.14 -7.53
N GLY A 85 5.26 1.42 -8.84
CA GLY A 85 5.65 2.74 -9.37
C GLY A 85 7.14 3.08 -9.27
N MET A 86 7.98 2.15 -8.80
CA MET A 86 9.44 2.26 -8.68
C MET A 86 10.14 0.95 -9.07
N GLY A 87 9.63 0.28 -10.11
CA GLY A 87 10.16 -0.98 -10.64
C GLY A 87 9.06 -1.94 -11.07
N LEU A 88 8.01 -2.06 -10.26
CA LEU A 88 6.82 -2.84 -10.63
C LEU A 88 5.78 -1.93 -11.29
N ASP A 89 5.61 -2.09 -12.60
CA ASP A 89 4.61 -1.35 -13.39
C ASP A 89 3.18 -1.87 -13.17
N TRP A 90 2.19 -1.17 -13.75
CA TRP A 90 0.79 -1.55 -13.60
C TRP A 90 0.49 -2.94 -14.19
N THR A 91 1.07 -3.30 -15.33
CA THR A 91 0.83 -4.59 -15.99
C THR A 91 1.29 -5.75 -15.09
N ALA A 92 2.49 -5.65 -14.53
CA ALA A 92 3.04 -6.64 -13.61
C ALA A 92 2.27 -6.65 -12.27
N ALA A 93 1.87 -5.49 -11.76
CA ALA A 93 1.05 -5.38 -10.56
C ALA A 93 -0.34 -6.01 -10.73
N GLN A 94 -1.00 -5.80 -11.86
CA GLN A 94 -2.28 -6.44 -12.19
C GLN A 94 -2.13 -7.96 -12.25
N HIS A 95 -1.03 -8.45 -12.81
CA HIS A 95 -0.73 -9.88 -12.82
C HIS A 95 -0.50 -10.43 -11.40
N LEU A 96 0.28 -9.74 -10.58
CA LEU A 96 0.50 -10.09 -9.17
C LEU A 96 -0.82 -10.18 -8.40
N ILE A 97 -1.67 -9.16 -8.53
CA ILE A 97 -2.99 -9.11 -7.87
C ILE A 97 -3.83 -10.32 -8.28
N ARG A 98 -3.88 -10.65 -9.58
CA ARG A 98 -4.62 -11.82 -10.08
C ARG A 98 -4.13 -13.12 -9.44
N LEU A 99 -2.82 -13.36 -9.46
CA LEU A 99 -2.23 -14.57 -8.88
C LEU A 99 -2.46 -14.68 -7.38
N SER A 100 -2.34 -13.57 -6.65
CA SER A 100 -2.59 -13.55 -5.21
C SER A 100 -4.07 -13.75 -4.85
N LEU A 101 -5.00 -13.16 -5.60
CA LEU A 101 -6.44 -13.38 -5.42
C LEU A 101 -6.82 -14.84 -5.72
N ASP A 102 -6.25 -15.44 -6.77
CA ASP A 102 -6.46 -16.86 -7.07
C ASP A 102 -5.91 -17.75 -5.96
N ALA A 103 -4.69 -17.49 -5.48
CA ALA A 103 -4.08 -18.24 -4.37
C ALA A 103 -4.84 -18.09 -3.04
N ALA A 104 -5.49 -16.95 -2.80
CA ALA A 104 -6.29 -16.71 -1.61
C ALA A 104 -7.54 -17.60 -1.55
N LYS A 105 -8.12 -17.98 -2.70
CA LYS A 105 -9.32 -18.86 -2.76
C LYS A 105 -9.04 -20.24 -2.15
N ASP A 106 -7.81 -20.73 -2.30
CA ASP A 106 -7.38 -22.04 -1.79
C ASP A 106 -6.94 -22.01 -0.32
N HIS A 107 -6.93 -20.82 0.32
CA HIS A 107 -6.41 -20.65 1.67
C HIS A 107 -7.52 -20.17 2.62
N PRO A 108 -8.11 -21.06 3.44
CA PRO A 108 -9.18 -20.69 4.36
C PRO A 108 -8.76 -19.55 5.29
N GLY A 109 -9.59 -18.50 5.36
CA GLY A 109 -9.32 -17.33 6.19
C GLY A 109 -8.30 -16.33 5.62
N ALA A 110 -7.85 -16.51 4.37
CA ALA A 110 -7.00 -15.51 3.73
C ALA A 110 -7.70 -14.15 3.61
N ILE A 111 -6.99 -13.12 4.07
CA ILE A 111 -7.41 -11.72 3.95
C ILE A 111 -6.46 -11.04 2.97
N ILE A 112 -7.01 -10.36 1.97
CA ILE A 112 -6.25 -9.63 0.96
C ILE A 112 -6.97 -8.35 0.57
N ALA A 113 -6.21 -7.27 0.39
CA ALA A 113 -6.65 -6.04 -0.27
C ALA A 113 -5.53 -5.57 -1.22
N SER A 114 -5.89 -5.01 -2.37
CA SER A 114 -4.99 -4.78 -3.51
C SER A 114 -4.85 -3.30 -3.82
N GLY A 115 -3.62 -2.85 -4.04
CA GLY A 115 -3.32 -1.47 -4.41
C GLY A 115 -3.87 -1.09 -5.78
N ALA A 116 -4.74 -0.08 -5.83
CA ALA A 116 -5.21 0.57 -7.05
C ALA A 116 -4.90 2.07 -6.98
N GLY A 117 -4.28 2.61 -8.02
CA GLY A 117 -3.80 3.98 -8.11
C GLY A 117 -3.89 4.50 -9.54
N THR A 118 -2.87 5.26 -9.95
CA THR A 118 -2.80 5.87 -11.29
C THR A 118 -1.39 5.75 -11.88
N ASP A 119 -0.63 4.74 -11.50
CA ASP A 119 0.80 4.62 -11.81
C ASP A 119 1.10 4.36 -13.30
N HIS A 120 0.09 3.99 -14.09
CA HIS A 120 0.19 3.92 -15.56
C HIS A 120 0.01 5.29 -16.25
N LEU A 121 -0.46 6.31 -15.53
CA LEU A 121 -0.62 7.67 -16.03
C LEU A 121 0.60 8.52 -15.63
N ALA A 122 1.44 8.84 -16.62
CA ALA A 122 2.60 9.70 -16.39
C ALA A 122 2.16 11.13 -16.00
N PRO A 123 2.68 11.71 -14.90
CA PRO A 123 2.40 13.10 -14.56
C PRO A 123 2.92 14.06 -15.63
N GLY A 124 2.13 15.07 -15.99
CA GLY A 124 2.50 16.03 -17.04
C GLY A 124 1.68 17.33 -16.98
N PRO A 125 2.12 18.39 -17.68
CA PRO A 125 1.46 19.70 -17.65
C PRO A 125 0.04 19.68 -18.24
N ASP A 126 -0.24 18.75 -19.14
CA ASP A 126 -1.52 18.62 -19.83
C ASP A 126 -2.46 17.60 -19.17
N VAL A 127 -2.00 16.92 -18.10
CA VAL A 127 -2.82 15.95 -17.36
C VAL A 127 -3.88 16.69 -16.55
N THR A 128 -5.13 16.32 -16.75
CA THR A 128 -6.27 16.92 -16.06
C THR A 128 -6.77 16.05 -14.91
N VAL A 129 -7.57 16.65 -14.02
CA VAL A 129 -8.31 15.91 -12.98
C VAL A 129 -9.18 14.80 -13.57
N ASP A 130 -9.74 15.00 -14.78
CA ASP A 130 -10.55 13.98 -15.44
C ASP A 130 -9.73 12.82 -16.00
N ASP A 131 -8.48 13.06 -16.42
CA ASP A 131 -7.53 11.99 -16.76
C ASP A 131 -7.20 11.13 -15.53
N VAL A 132 -6.97 11.76 -14.38
CA VAL A 132 -6.71 11.08 -13.11
C VAL A 132 -7.89 10.22 -12.69
N ILE A 133 -9.13 10.73 -12.81
CA ILE A 133 -10.34 9.97 -12.50
C ILE A 133 -10.42 8.72 -13.38
N ARG A 134 -10.22 8.86 -14.69
CA ARG A 134 -10.22 7.71 -15.62
C ARG A 134 -9.16 6.68 -15.26
N ALA A 135 -7.96 7.12 -14.89
CA ALA A 135 -6.88 6.22 -14.48
C ALA A 135 -7.24 5.44 -13.20
N TYR A 136 -7.84 6.10 -12.20
CA TYR A 136 -8.32 5.40 -11.01
C TYR A 136 -9.44 4.40 -11.34
N GLU A 137 -10.43 4.81 -12.15
CA GLU A 137 -11.52 3.93 -12.59
C GLU A 137 -10.98 2.67 -13.28
N GLU A 138 -10.01 2.82 -14.20
CA GLU A 138 -9.39 1.68 -14.89
C GLU A 138 -8.79 0.65 -13.91
N GLN A 139 -7.96 1.10 -12.95
CA GLN A 139 -7.34 0.16 -12.01
C GLN A 139 -8.33 -0.42 -11.01
N CYS A 140 -9.26 0.40 -10.51
CA CYS A 140 -10.26 -0.05 -9.56
C CYS A 140 -11.19 -1.08 -10.22
N GLU A 141 -11.68 -0.83 -11.42
CA GLU A 141 -12.51 -1.75 -12.18
C GLU A 141 -11.79 -3.06 -12.47
N ALA A 142 -10.51 -3.00 -12.85
CA ALA A 142 -9.69 -4.19 -13.06
C ALA A 142 -9.57 -5.04 -11.79
N VAL A 143 -9.29 -4.43 -10.63
CA VAL A 143 -9.19 -5.13 -9.35
C VAL A 143 -10.55 -5.72 -8.93
N GLU A 144 -11.62 -4.95 -9.04
CA GLU A 144 -12.98 -5.42 -8.72
C GLU A 144 -13.44 -6.56 -9.65
N ALA A 145 -13.09 -6.52 -10.93
CA ALA A 145 -13.41 -7.58 -11.89
C ALA A 145 -12.77 -8.93 -11.51
N MET A 146 -11.64 -8.89 -10.81
CA MET A 146 -10.98 -10.07 -10.23
C MET A 146 -11.56 -10.47 -8.85
N GLY A 147 -12.54 -9.72 -8.34
CA GLY A 147 -13.13 -9.90 -7.01
C GLY A 147 -12.25 -9.36 -5.87
N GLY A 148 -11.27 -8.51 -6.18
CA GLY A 148 -10.36 -7.93 -5.20
C GLY A 148 -10.97 -6.76 -4.44
N ARG A 149 -10.64 -6.66 -3.15
CA ARG A 149 -10.89 -5.46 -2.34
C ARG A 149 -9.78 -4.44 -2.56
N ILE A 150 -10.10 -3.15 -2.57
CA ILE A 150 -9.17 -2.08 -2.94
C ILE A 150 -8.49 -1.43 -1.72
N ILE A 151 -7.18 -1.20 -1.85
CA ILE A 151 -6.44 -0.15 -1.16
C ILE A 151 -6.25 0.98 -2.17
N LEU A 152 -6.91 2.12 -1.95
CA LEU A 152 -6.89 3.26 -2.85
C LEU A 152 -5.60 4.06 -2.61
N MET A 153 -4.63 3.87 -3.50
CA MET A 153 -3.29 4.45 -3.42
C MET A 153 -3.30 5.94 -3.80
N ALA A 154 -2.35 6.69 -3.26
CA ALA A 154 -2.09 8.06 -3.69
C ALA A 154 -1.63 8.12 -5.17
N SER A 155 -1.89 9.25 -5.83
CA SER A 155 -1.66 9.45 -7.26
C SER A 155 -0.64 10.56 -7.50
N ARG A 156 0.50 10.21 -8.10
CA ARG A 156 1.51 11.20 -8.54
C ARG A 156 0.93 12.19 -9.56
N ALA A 157 0.06 11.71 -10.44
CA ALA A 157 -0.62 12.55 -11.42
C ALA A 157 -1.56 13.55 -10.75
N LEU A 158 -2.32 13.13 -9.74
CA LEU A 158 -3.18 14.02 -8.96
C LEU A 158 -2.40 15.06 -8.18
N ALA A 159 -1.30 14.64 -7.53
CA ALA A 159 -0.40 15.53 -6.79
C ALA A 159 0.06 16.71 -7.67
N LYS A 160 0.28 16.44 -8.97
CA LYS A 160 0.71 17.44 -9.95
C LYS A 160 -0.44 18.25 -10.56
N ALA A 161 -1.58 17.61 -10.85
CA ALA A 161 -2.68 18.20 -11.59
C ALA A 161 -3.65 19.02 -10.71
N ALA A 162 -3.78 18.68 -9.42
CA ALA A 162 -4.65 19.38 -8.49
C ALA A 162 -4.17 20.82 -8.27
N LYS A 163 -5.12 21.76 -8.26
CA LYS A 163 -4.87 23.20 -8.02
C LYS A 163 -5.37 23.63 -6.64
N SER A 164 -6.18 22.80 -6.00
CA SER A 164 -6.78 23.08 -4.70
C SER A 164 -7.21 21.79 -3.99
N PRO A 165 -7.49 21.85 -2.67
CA PRO A 165 -8.14 20.76 -1.94
C PRO A 165 -9.44 20.26 -2.59
N ALA A 166 -10.21 21.16 -3.21
CA ALA A 166 -11.48 20.81 -3.87
C ALA A 166 -11.29 19.83 -5.06
N ASP A 167 -10.12 19.82 -5.70
CA ASP A 167 -9.82 18.84 -6.76
C ASP A 167 -9.64 17.44 -6.18
N TYR A 168 -9.01 17.31 -5.01
CA TYR A 168 -8.93 16.04 -4.29
C TYR A 168 -10.31 15.56 -3.86
N GLU A 169 -11.12 16.44 -3.26
CA GLU A 169 -12.49 16.11 -2.88
C GLU A 169 -13.30 15.62 -4.08
N ARG A 170 -13.22 16.31 -5.22
CA ARG A 170 -13.90 15.89 -6.47
C ARG A 170 -13.46 14.50 -6.93
N VAL A 171 -12.14 14.24 -6.99
CA VAL A 171 -11.62 12.94 -7.44
C VAL A 171 -12.08 11.84 -6.50
N TYR A 172 -11.82 11.98 -5.19
CA TYR A 172 -12.15 10.93 -4.24
C TYR A 172 -13.65 10.72 -4.10
N ALA A 173 -14.48 11.77 -4.19
CA ALA A 173 -15.93 11.62 -4.21
C ALA A 173 -16.41 10.80 -5.41
N ARG A 174 -15.84 11.04 -6.60
CA ARG A 174 -16.15 10.27 -7.80
C ARG A 174 -15.76 8.79 -7.64
N ILE A 175 -14.52 8.53 -7.21
CA ILE A 175 -14.02 7.15 -7.08
C ILE A 175 -14.77 6.41 -5.97
N LEU A 176 -14.84 6.96 -4.76
CA LEU A 176 -15.51 6.31 -3.62
C LEU A 176 -17.00 6.07 -3.87
N GLY A 177 -17.67 7.00 -4.56
CA GLY A 177 -19.08 6.84 -4.97
C GLY A 177 -19.33 5.65 -5.89
N GLY A 178 -18.31 5.22 -6.66
CA GLY A 178 -18.39 4.08 -7.58
C GLY A 178 -18.00 2.73 -6.98
N MET A 179 -17.38 2.68 -5.79
CA MET A 179 -16.83 1.44 -5.23
C MET A 179 -17.91 0.45 -4.77
N LYS A 180 -17.73 -0.83 -5.11
CA LYS A 180 -18.63 -1.93 -4.70
C LYS A 180 -18.43 -2.36 -3.25
N GLN A 181 -17.23 -2.20 -2.71
CA GLN A 181 -16.87 -2.56 -1.34
C GLN A 181 -16.14 -1.42 -0.63
N PRO A 182 -16.19 -1.34 0.70
CA PRO A 182 -15.40 -0.38 1.45
C PRO A 182 -13.90 -0.52 1.22
N VAL A 183 -13.24 0.58 0.85
CA VAL A 183 -11.81 0.62 0.52
C VAL A 183 -10.97 0.99 1.74
N ILE A 184 -9.65 0.76 1.63
CA ILE A 184 -8.67 1.36 2.53
C ILE A 184 -8.02 2.53 1.79
N ILE A 185 -8.17 3.76 2.28
CA ILE A 185 -7.46 4.91 1.70
C ILE A 185 -5.99 4.85 2.13
N HIS A 186 -5.05 5.10 1.23
CA HIS A 186 -3.63 5.16 1.56
C HIS A 186 -3.08 6.58 1.36
N TRP A 187 -2.68 7.20 2.47
CA TRP A 187 -1.93 8.44 2.46
C TRP A 187 -0.44 8.13 2.64
N LEU A 188 0.29 8.16 1.53
CA LEU A 188 1.74 8.03 1.48
C LEU A 188 2.41 9.41 1.52
N GLY A 189 3.33 9.63 2.45
CA GLY A 189 4.06 10.88 2.56
C GLY A 189 5.27 10.96 1.63
N GLU A 190 5.75 12.19 1.44
CA GLU A 190 6.82 12.55 0.50
C GLU A 190 8.21 11.96 0.83
N MET A 191 8.39 11.47 2.05
CA MET A 191 9.61 10.79 2.51
C MET A 191 9.73 9.36 1.94
N PHE A 192 8.61 8.79 1.49
CA PHE A 192 8.58 7.54 0.73
C PHE A 192 8.54 7.81 -0.78
N ASP A 193 7.77 8.81 -1.20
CA ASP A 193 7.64 9.18 -2.61
C ASP A 193 7.62 10.71 -2.78
N PRO A 194 8.76 11.33 -3.17
CA PRO A 194 8.86 12.78 -3.34
C PRO A 194 7.87 13.36 -4.36
N ALA A 195 7.35 12.56 -5.30
CA ALA A 195 6.36 13.01 -6.27
C ALA A 195 4.95 13.19 -5.68
N LEU A 196 4.75 12.83 -4.40
CA LEU A 196 3.51 13.03 -3.65
C LEU A 196 3.56 14.24 -2.70
N GLU A 197 4.57 15.10 -2.82
CA GLU A 197 4.66 16.31 -2.01
C GLU A 197 3.37 17.14 -2.06
N GLY A 198 2.89 17.57 -0.88
CA GLY A 198 1.71 18.42 -0.76
C GLY A 198 0.38 17.69 -1.05
N TYR A 199 0.37 16.35 -1.01
CA TYR A 199 -0.84 15.55 -1.21
C TYR A 199 -1.99 16.05 -0.31
N TRP A 200 -3.21 16.00 -0.84
CA TRP A 200 -4.42 16.65 -0.29
C TRP A 200 -4.47 18.19 -0.40
N GLY A 201 -3.54 18.79 -1.14
CA GLY A 201 -3.59 20.19 -1.55
C GLY A 201 -2.93 21.16 -0.57
N ASN A 202 -2.07 20.66 0.34
CA ASN A 202 -1.32 21.51 1.26
C ASN A 202 0.01 20.86 1.67
N HIS A 203 1.08 21.65 1.80
CA HIS A 203 2.37 21.20 2.32
C HIS A 203 2.37 21.04 3.85
N ASP A 204 1.49 21.73 4.56
CA ASP A 204 1.24 21.47 5.98
C ASP A 204 0.34 20.24 6.12
N HIS A 205 0.90 19.13 6.63
CA HIS A 205 0.17 17.88 6.84
C HIS A 205 -1.06 18.04 7.74
N MET A 206 -1.08 18.99 8.69
CA MET A 206 -2.25 19.21 9.53
C MET A 206 -3.38 19.87 8.75
N ALA A 207 -3.07 20.77 7.83
CA ALA A 207 -4.05 21.36 6.93
C ALA A 207 -4.52 20.37 5.86
N ALA A 208 -3.61 19.58 5.28
CA ALA A 208 -3.92 18.46 4.38
C ALA A 208 -4.84 17.41 5.03
N MET A 209 -4.66 17.16 6.33
CA MET A 209 -5.50 16.24 7.10
C MET A 209 -6.97 16.68 7.14
N GLU A 210 -7.25 18.00 7.11
CA GLU A 210 -8.63 18.49 7.06
C GLU A 210 -9.34 18.03 5.78
N THR A 211 -8.67 18.12 4.62
CA THR A 211 -9.20 17.63 3.34
C THR A 211 -9.42 16.11 3.37
N ALA A 212 -8.43 15.35 3.86
CA ALA A 212 -8.52 13.90 3.95
C ALA A 212 -9.67 13.46 4.86
N LEU A 213 -9.84 14.11 6.02
CA LEU A 213 -10.94 13.86 6.94
C LEU A 213 -12.29 14.25 6.32
N ALA A 214 -12.38 15.37 5.60
CA ALA A 214 -13.61 15.77 4.91
C ALA A 214 -14.07 14.69 3.93
N VAL A 215 -13.16 14.17 3.11
CA VAL A 215 -13.43 13.04 2.19
C VAL A 215 -13.88 11.78 2.95
N ILE A 216 -13.17 11.39 4.01
CA ILE A 216 -13.51 10.21 4.80
C ILE A 216 -14.88 10.33 5.46
N HIS A 217 -15.22 11.50 6.01
CA HIS A 217 -16.52 11.74 6.66
C HIS A 217 -17.65 11.73 5.63
N ALA A 218 -17.45 12.31 4.44
CA ALA A 218 -18.46 12.34 3.38
C ALA A 218 -18.78 10.95 2.81
N HIS A 219 -17.86 9.99 2.93
CA HIS A 219 -17.96 8.65 2.33
C HIS A 219 -17.67 7.54 3.34
N ALA A 220 -18.05 7.73 4.60
CA ALA A 220 -17.70 6.80 5.69
C ALA A 220 -18.26 5.37 5.52
N ASP A 221 -19.30 5.19 4.71
CA ASP A 221 -19.87 3.89 4.33
C ASP A 221 -19.04 3.17 3.24
N LYS A 222 -18.21 3.92 2.50
CA LYS A 222 -17.32 3.43 1.44
C LYS A 222 -15.86 3.29 1.89
N VAL A 223 -15.54 3.64 3.13
CA VAL A 223 -14.19 3.60 3.67
C VAL A 223 -14.17 2.67 4.89
N ASP A 224 -13.48 1.54 4.79
CA ASP A 224 -13.23 0.69 5.96
C ASP A 224 -12.10 1.24 6.82
N GLY A 225 -11.12 1.91 6.21
CA GLY A 225 -10.05 2.54 6.97
C GLY A 225 -9.14 3.44 6.15
N VAL A 226 -8.19 4.04 6.85
CA VAL A 226 -7.10 4.83 6.27
C VAL A 226 -5.77 4.31 6.79
N LYS A 227 -4.80 4.11 5.89
CA LYS A 227 -3.39 3.90 6.20
C LYS A 227 -2.65 5.23 6.05
N ILE A 228 -1.98 5.68 7.11
CA ILE A 228 -1.15 6.89 7.09
C ILE A 228 0.34 6.53 7.20
N SER A 229 1.14 7.03 6.27
CA SER A 229 2.58 6.76 6.19
C SER A 229 3.34 8.09 6.19
N LEU A 230 3.27 8.83 7.30
CA LEU A 230 3.92 10.14 7.50
C LEU A 230 5.09 10.11 8.51
N LEU A 231 5.40 8.93 9.07
CA LEU A 231 6.44 8.72 10.10
C LEU A 231 6.32 9.64 11.33
N ASP A 232 5.09 10.03 11.68
CA ASP A 232 4.80 10.91 12.82
C ASP A 232 3.61 10.37 13.63
N ASP A 233 3.92 9.87 14.83
CA ASP A 233 2.92 9.30 15.75
C ASP A 233 1.85 10.30 16.19
N GLN A 234 2.20 11.58 16.36
CA GLN A 234 1.23 12.58 16.83
C GLN A 234 0.21 12.91 15.74
N LYS A 235 0.63 12.93 14.47
CA LYS A 235 -0.29 13.09 13.34
C LYS A 235 -1.26 11.90 13.26
N GLU A 236 -0.77 10.67 13.40
CA GLU A 236 -1.63 9.47 13.42
C GLU A 236 -2.60 9.49 14.61
N ILE A 237 -2.11 9.79 15.82
CA ILE A 237 -2.92 9.87 17.04
C ILE A 237 -4.01 10.94 16.91
N THR A 238 -3.69 12.06 16.26
CA THR A 238 -4.65 13.14 16.04
C THR A 238 -5.72 12.72 15.03
N MET A 239 -5.32 12.14 13.90
CA MET A 239 -6.25 11.69 12.87
C MET A 239 -7.17 10.57 13.40
N ARG A 240 -6.63 9.54 14.07
CA ARG A 240 -7.43 8.39 14.56
C ARG A 240 -8.53 8.81 15.54
N ARG A 241 -8.31 9.88 16.32
CA ARG A 241 -9.31 10.43 17.26
C ARG A 241 -10.46 11.16 16.57
N ARG A 242 -10.30 11.50 15.29
CA ARG A 242 -11.24 12.29 14.49
C ARG A 242 -11.93 11.47 13.40
N LEU A 243 -11.56 10.20 13.23
CA LEU A 243 -12.20 9.30 12.28
C LEU A 243 -13.65 8.98 12.70
N PRO A 244 -14.57 8.77 11.73
CA PRO A 244 -15.87 8.17 12.02
C PRO A 244 -15.70 6.83 12.74
N LYS A 245 -16.65 6.47 13.61
CA LYS A 245 -16.58 5.23 14.41
C LYS A 245 -16.47 3.95 13.57
N SER A 246 -16.97 3.97 12.34
CA SER A 246 -16.91 2.84 11.39
C SER A 246 -15.57 2.72 10.66
N VAL A 247 -14.74 3.76 10.69
CA VAL A 247 -13.51 3.85 9.90
C VAL A 247 -12.30 3.51 10.77
N ARG A 248 -11.50 2.55 10.33
CA ARG A 248 -10.30 2.07 11.01
C ARG A 248 -9.10 2.99 10.72
N MET A 249 -8.20 3.09 11.69
CA MET A 249 -6.83 3.54 11.45
C MET A 249 -5.94 2.31 11.26
N TYR A 250 -5.28 2.24 10.11
CA TYR A 250 -4.19 1.31 9.84
C TYR A 250 -2.88 2.07 10.00
N THR A 251 -2.06 1.71 10.99
CA THR A 251 -0.76 2.37 11.13
C THR A 251 0.15 1.98 9.96
N GLY A 252 0.77 2.98 9.34
CA GLY A 252 1.87 2.81 8.39
C GLY A 252 3.21 3.23 8.96
N ASN A 253 3.29 3.54 10.27
CA ASN A 253 4.51 3.96 10.91
C ASN A 253 5.34 2.75 11.35
N GLU A 254 6.39 2.43 10.60
CA GLU A 254 7.28 1.30 10.89
C GLU A 254 8.16 1.52 12.14
N PHE A 255 8.30 2.75 12.64
CA PHE A 255 9.12 3.08 13.81
C PHE A 255 8.37 3.05 15.15
N GLY A 256 7.03 3.07 15.11
CA GLY A 256 6.16 3.22 16.29
C GLY A 256 5.10 2.12 16.45
N VAL A 257 5.25 0.99 15.73
CA VAL A 257 4.29 -0.13 15.67
C VAL A 257 4.06 -0.80 17.04
#